data_AF-A0A7C0Z2Q0-F1
#
_entry.id   AF-A0A7C0Z2Q0-F1
#
_cell.length_a   1.000
_cell.length_b   1.000
_cell.length_c   1.000
_cell.angle_alpha   90.00
_cell.angle_beta   90.00
_cell.angle_gamma   90.00
#
_symmetry.space_group_name_H-M   'P 1'
#
loop_
_entity.id
_entity.type
_entity.pdbx_description
1 polymer ?
#
loop_
_entity_poly.entity_id
_entity_poly.type
_entity_poly.pdbx_seq_one_letter_code
_entity_poly.pdbx_strand_id
1 'polypeptide(L)'
;MSGETLYLLPIVFGFCVFVVSLIYLIGGKSSARNTSKNTDGKTAPYACGEEFPAEELKVDLERFFVFAVFFLIFDVFAFIVATSFSAAGLLPIVYCLIVLTAVLMLLSVRRHR
;
A
#
# COMPACT_ATOMS: atom_id res chain seq x y z
N MET A 1 -28.46 -3.97 -1.83
CA MET A 1 -27.79 -4.51 -0.62
C MET A 1 -28.76 -4.30 0.53
N SER A 2 -29.13 -5.35 1.25
CA SER A 2 -29.97 -5.22 2.46
C SER A 2 -29.24 -4.33 3.47
N GLY A 3 -29.99 -3.53 4.24
CA GLY A 3 -29.41 -2.61 5.24
C GLY A 3 -28.48 -3.30 6.23
N GLU A 4 -28.70 -4.59 6.48
CA GLU A 4 -27.87 -5.44 7.35
C GLU A 4 -26.44 -5.63 6.81
N THR A 5 -26.26 -5.75 5.49
CA THR A 5 -24.92 -5.88 4.88
C THR A 5 -24.09 -4.61 4.98
N LEU A 6 -24.74 -3.44 5.04
CA LEU A 6 -24.06 -2.15 5.13
C LEU A 6 -23.40 -1.94 6.51
N TYR A 7 -24.04 -2.40 7.59
CA TYR A 7 -23.49 -2.29 8.95
C TYR A 7 -22.42 -3.34 9.25
N LEU A 8 -22.47 -4.51 8.60
CA LEU A 8 -21.46 -5.55 8.79
C LEU A 8 -20.05 -5.09 8.40
N LEU A 9 -19.93 -4.27 7.36
CA LEU A 9 -18.64 -3.80 6.83
C LEU A 9 -17.81 -2.98 7.85
N PRO A 10 -18.35 -1.89 8.46
CA PRO A 10 -17.63 -1.17 9.50
C PRO A 10 -17.45 -1.98 10.79
N ILE A 11 -18.39 -2.88 11.12
CA ILE A 11 -18.28 -3.76 12.30
C ILE A 11 -17.09 -4.71 12.15
N VAL A 12 -16.97 -5.39 11.01
CA VAL A 12 -15.87 -6.31 10.74
C VAL A 12 -14.54 -5.56 10.71
N PHE A 13 -14.49 -4.40 10.05
CA PHE A 13 -13.29 -3.54 10.06
C PHE A 13 -12.88 -3.15 11.48
N GLY A 14 -13.82 -2.66 12.30
CA GLY A 14 -13.59 -2.30 13.68
C GLY A 14 -13.11 -3.48 14.53
N PHE A 15 -13.71 -4.65 14.34
CA PHE A 15 -13.29 -5.88 15.00
C PHE A 15 -11.85 -6.27 14.61
N CYS A 16 -11.48 -6.20 13.33
CA CYS A 16 -10.12 -6.48 12.88
C CYS A 16 -9.10 -5.52 13.52
N VAL A 17 -9.38 -4.20 13.53
CA VAL A 17 -8.52 -3.22 14.18
C VAL A 17 -8.40 -3.50 15.68
N PHE A 18 -9.51 -3.84 16.33
CA PHE A 18 -9.53 -4.19 17.75
C PHE A 18 -8.66 -5.42 18.04
N VAL A 19 -8.80 -6.50 17.28
CA VAL A 19 -8.01 -7.72 17.43
C VAL A 19 -6.52 -7.44 17.21
N VAL A 20 -6.14 -6.72 16.16
CA VAL A 20 -4.74 -6.35 15.89
C VAL A 20 -4.18 -5.50 17.03
N SER A 21 -4.97 -4.55 17.54
CA SER A 21 -4.58 -3.70 18.67
C SER A 21 -4.39 -4.52 19.95
N LEU A 22 -5.27 -5.48 20.23
CA LEU A 22 -5.11 -6.40 21.36
C LEU A 22 -3.83 -7.22 21.23
N ILE A 23 -3.54 -7.77 20.05
CA ILE A 23 -2.30 -8.52 19.80
C ILE A 23 -1.08 -7.63 20.07
N TYR A 24 -1.09 -6.40 19.57
CA TYR A 24 -0.01 -5.44 19.79
C TYR A 24 0.18 -5.10 21.28
N LEU A 25 -0.90 -4.84 22.01
CA LEU A 25 -0.86 -4.50 23.43
C LEU A 25 -0.44 -5.68 24.31
N ILE A 26 -0.99 -6.87 24.05
CA ILE A 26 -0.64 -8.10 24.77
C ILE A 26 0.80 -8.48 24.46
N GLY A 27 1.22 -8.45 23.19
CA GLY A 27 2.60 -8.71 22.78
C GLY A 27 3.60 -7.74 23.40
N GLY A 28 3.27 -6.44 23.40
CA GLY A 28 4.08 -5.41 24.04
C GLY A 28 4.18 -5.59 25.56
N LYS A 29 3.09 -5.98 26.24
CA LYS A 29 3.07 -6.20 27.69
C LYS A 29 3.71 -7.52 28.12
N SER A 30 3.58 -8.56 27.31
CA SER A 30 4.14 -9.89 27.58
C SER A 30 5.61 -10.01 27.20
N SER A 31 6.15 -9.08 26.42
CA SER A 31 7.56 -9.06 26.06
C SER A 31 8.45 -8.90 27.30
N ALA A 32 9.55 -9.66 27.33
CA ALA A 32 10.56 -9.53 28.37
C ALA A 32 11.18 -8.13 28.29
N ARG A 33 10.68 -7.21 29.13
CA ARG A 33 11.17 -5.84 29.16
C ARG A 33 12.61 -5.85 29.67
N ASN A 34 13.54 -5.35 28.86
CA ASN A 34 14.91 -5.17 29.32
C ASN A 34 14.95 -4.06 30.37
N THR A 35 15.10 -4.43 31.65
CA THR A 35 15.32 -3.51 32.77
C THR A 35 16.72 -2.88 32.71
N SER A 36 17.62 -3.44 31.91
CA SER A 36 18.93 -2.86 31.63
C SER A 36 18.77 -1.65 30.71
N LYS A 37 19.07 -0.47 31.26
CA LYS A 37 19.24 0.82 30.58
C LYS A 37 19.82 0.58 29.17
N ASN A 38 19.08 0.97 28.13
CA ASN A 38 19.44 0.92 26.70
C ASN A 38 20.89 0.48 26.47
N THR A 39 21.08 -0.82 26.24
CA THR A 39 22.36 -1.32 25.74
C THR A 39 22.45 -0.76 24.33
N ASP A 40 23.36 0.18 24.09
CA ASP A 40 23.47 0.98 22.85
C ASP A 40 23.20 0.15 21.58
N GLY A 41 23.77 -1.06 21.52
CA GLY A 41 23.61 -1.97 20.39
C GLY A 41 22.22 -2.58 20.14
N LYS A 42 21.27 -2.55 21.08
CA LYS A 42 19.90 -3.09 20.87
C LYS A 42 19.02 -2.17 20.04
N THR A 43 19.26 -0.87 20.15
CA THR A 43 18.53 0.17 19.42
C THR A 43 19.35 0.74 18.27
N ALA A 44 20.63 0.35 18.16
CA ALA A 44 21.48 0.70 17.04
C ALA A 44 20.93 0.11 15.72
N PRO A 45 21.05 0.84 14.60
CA PRO A 45 20.67 0.33 13.29
C PRO A 45 21.50 -0.91 12.92
N TYR A 46 20.87 -1.87 12.25
CA TYR A 46 21.60 -3.05 11.79
C TYR A 46 22.53 -2.68 10.64
N ALA A 47 23.83 -2.73 10.90
CA ALA A 47 24.88 -2.56 9.90
C ALA A 47 25.97 -3.64 10.09
N CYS A 48 25.57 -4.91 10.25
CA CYS A 48 26.49 -6.03 10.49
C CYS A 48 27.41 -5.85 11.72
N GLY A 49 27.01 -5.03 12.69
CA GLY A 49 27.82 -4.71 13.88
C GLY A 49 28.80 -3.55 13.68
N GLU A 50 28.78 -2.89 12.51
CA GLU A 50 29.52 -1.66 12.27
C GLU A 50 28.76 -0.45 12.79
N GLU A 51 29.50 0.54 13.29
CA GLU A 51 28.96 1.85 13.67
C GLU A 51 28.72 2.66 12.39
N PHE A 52 27.56 2.43 11.76
CA PHE A 52 27.15 3.15 10.56
C PHE A 52 26.16 4.26 10.93
N PRO A 53 26.38 5.51 10.49
CA PRO A 53 25.44 6.58 10.77
C PRO A 53 24.10 6.29 10.09
N ALA A 54 23.00 6.54 10.79
CA ALA A 54 21.66 6.43 10.22
C ALA A 54 21.39 7.60 9.27
N GLU A 55 22.06 7.58 8.11
CA GLU A 55 21.85 8.56 7.06
C GLU A 55 20.68 8.15 6.16
N GLU A 56 19.86 9.14 5.82
CA GLU A 56 18.79 8.97 4.83
C GLU A 56 19.40 8.84 3.44
N LEU A 57 19.59 7.61 3.00
CA LEU A 57 20.07 7.29 1.65
C LEU A 57 19.04 7.74 0.61
N LYS A 58 19.46 8.62 -0.31
CA LYS A 58 18.69 8.96 -1.51
C LYS A 58 18.74 7.79 -2.47
N VAL A 59 17.74 6.92 -2.39
CA VAL A 59 17.57 5.82 -3.33
C VAL A 59 16.98 6.36 -4.64
N ASP A 60 17.53 5.94 -5.78
CA ASP A 60 16.91 6.20 -7.08
C ASP A 60 15.61 5.39 -7.20
N LEU A 61 14.50 6.10 -7.13
CA LEU A 61 13.15 5.54 -7.25
C LEU A 61 12.56 5.75 -8.64
N GLU A 62 13.31 6.22 -9.64
CA GLU A 62 12.76 6.53 -10.97
C GLU A 62 12.00 5.32 -11.56
N ARG A 63 12.62 4.13 -11.54
CA ARG A 63 11.99 2.91 -12.08
C ARG A 63 10.81 2.44 -11.25
N PHE A 64 10.91 2.55 -9.93
CA PHE A 64 9.83 2.18 -9.02
C PHE A 64 8.62 3.09 -9.21
N PHE A 65 8.85 4.39 -9.37
CA PHE A 65 7.80 5.38 -9.60
C PHE A 65 7.05 5.08 -10.90
N VAL A 66 7.75 4.77 -11.99
CA VAL A 66 7.10 4.38 -13.26
C VAL A 66 6.21 3.16 -13.06
N PHE A 67 6.69 2.14 -12.33
CA PHE A 67 5.88 0.96 -12.01
C PHE A 67 4.66 1.32 -11.16
N ALA A 68 4.81 2.18 -10.14
CA ALA A 68 3.72 2.62 -9.28
C ALA A 68 2.62 3.37 -10.06
N VAL A 69 3.00 4.20 -11.05
CA VAL A 69 2.02 4.89 -11.91
C VAL A 69 1.28 3.89 -12.81
N PHE A 70 1.96 2.91 -13.41
CA PHE A 70 1.28 1.86 -14.16
C PHE A 70 0.32 1.07 -13.27
N PHE A 71 0.77 0.69 -12.07
CA PHE A 71 -0.07 -0.01 -11.11
C PHE A 71 -1.33 0.80 -10.78
N LEU A 72 -1.20 2.09 -10.48
CA LEU A 72 -2.33 2.98 -10.20
C LEU A 72 -3.34 3.04 -11.37
N ILE A 73 -2.84 3.17 -12.61
CA ILE A 73 -3.70 3.20 -13.80
C ILE A 73 -4.48 1.89 -13.92
N PHE A 74 -3.82 0.74 -13.75
CA PHE A 74 -4.48 -0.56 -13.85
C PHE A 74 -5.39 -0.87 -12.66
N ASP A 75 -5.07 -0.38 -11.47
CA ASP A 75 -5.91 -0.53 -10.27
C ASP A 75 -7.25 0.19 -10.44
N VAL A 76 -7.21 1.47 -10.88
CA VAL A 76 -8.41 2.24 -11.21
C VAL A 76 -9.18 1.59 -12.36
N PHE A 77 -8.48 1.14 -13.40
CA PHE A 77 -9.11 0.43 -14.53
C PHE A 77 -9.85 -0.82 -14.07
N ALA A 78 -9.21 -1.67 -13.26
CA ALA A 78 -9.80 -2.89 -12.74
C ALA A 78 -11.06 -2.59 -11.91
N PHE A 79 -11.00 -1.57 -11.04
CA PHE A 79 -12.16 -1.13 -10.26
C PHE A 79 -13.33 -0.67 -11.16
N ILE A 80 -13.05 0.13 -12.18
CA ILE A 80 -14.08 0.63 -13.11
C ILE A 80 -14.69 -0.52 -13.90
N VAL A 81 -13.88 -1.43 -14.45
CA VAL A 81 -14.39 -2.59 -15.20
C VAL A 81 -15.22 -3.51 -14.30
N ALA A 82 -14.76 -3.78 -13.08
CA ALA A 82 -15.46 -4.63 -12.13
C ALA A 82 -16.83 -4.05 -11.73
N THR A 83 -16.90 -2.74 -11.47
CA THR A 83 -18.16 -2.06 -11.10
C THR A 83 -19.10 -1.86 -12.30
N SER A 84 -18.56 -1.80 -13.52
CA SER A 84 -19.33 -1.63 -14.75
C SER A 84 -20.00 -2.90 -15.26
N PHE A 85 -19.70 -4.07 -14.70
CA PHE A 85 -20.22 -5.35 -15.17
C PHE A 85 -21.76 -5.43 -15.15
N SER A 86 -22.42 -4.69 -14.25
CA SER A 86 -23.89 -4.62 -14.16
C SER A 86 -24.52 -3.53 -15.04
N ALA A 87 -23.73 -2.62 -15.63
CA ALA A 87 -24.20 -1.49 -16.41
C ALA A 87 -23.39 -1.40 -17.71
N ALA A 88 -23.79 -2.18 -18.72
CA ALA A 88 -23.27 -2.01 -20.07
C ALA A 88 -23.69 -0.63 -20.60
N GLY A 89 -22.72 0.24 -20.90
CA GLY A 89 -22.97 1.61 -21.33
C GLY A 89 -21.77 2.26 -22.00
N LEU A 90 -21.90 3.54 -22.34
CA LEU A 90 -20.85 4.33 -22.99
C LEU A 90 -19.67 4.62 -22.04
N LEU A 91 -19.94 4.79 -20.75
CA LEU A 91 -18.95 5.22 -19.75
C LEU A 91 -17.78 4.24 -19.56
N PRO A 92 -17.99 2.91 -19.42
CA PRO A 92 -16.90 1.94 -19.32
C PRO A 92 -16.00 1.97 -20.55
N ILE A 93 -16.58 2.10 -21.74
CA ILE A 93 -15.84 2.18 -23.02
C ILE A 93 -14.97 3.44 -23.06
N VAL A 94 -15.52 4.60 -22.69
CA VAL A 94 -14.76 5.85 -22.61
C VAL A 94 -13.60 5.72 -21.61
N TYR A 95 -13.84 5.12 -20.44
CA TYR A 95 -12.77 4.88 -19.47
C TYR A 95 -11.70 3.91 -19.97
N CYS A 96 -12.06 2.85 -20.70
CA CYS A 96 -11.08 1.98 -21.36
C CYS A 96 -10.18 2.76 -22.33
N LEU A 97 -10.75 3.69 -23.10
CA LEU A 97 -9.99 4.54 -24.03
C LEU A 97 -9.07 5.52 -23.28
N ILE A 98 -9.53 6.11 -22.18
CA ILE A 98 -8.71 6.97 -21.32
C ILE A 98 -7.52 6.18 -20.76
N VAL A 99 -7.76 4.98 -20.22
CA VAL A 99 -6.69 4.10 -19.70
C VAL A 99 -5.70 3.72 -20.80
N LEU A 100 -6.20 3.36 -21.99
CA LEU A 100 -5.36 3.04 -23.14
C LEU A 100 -4.46 4.23 -23.53
N THR A 101 -5.02 5.43 -23.63
CA THR A 101 -4.25 6.64 -23.96
C THR A 101 -3.21 6.98 -22.90
N ALA A 102 -3.54 6.83 -21.61
CA ALA A 102 -2.60 7.02 -20.50
C ALA A 102 -1.43 6.03 -20.56
N VAL A 103 -1.70 4.75 -20.82
CA VAL A 103 -0.67 3.71 -21.00
C VAL A 103 0.21 4.01 -22.21
N LEU A 104 -0.38 4.36 -23.36
CA LEU A 104 0.37 4.71 -24.57
C LEU A 104 1.25 5.94 -24.36
N MET A 105 0.76 6.96 -23.66
CA MET A 105 1.54 8.15 -23.31
C MET A 105 2.76 7.78 -22.46
N LEU A 106 2.57 6.97 -21.41
CA LEU A 106 3.67 6.54 -20.55
C LEU A 106 4.70 5.67 -21.29
N LEU A 107 4.24 4.76 -22.14
CA LEU A 107 5.12 3.94 -22.97
C LEU A 107 5.92 4.80 -23.98
N SER A 108 5.28 5.81 -24.57
CA SER A 108 5.91 6.75 -25.50
C SER A 108 7.01 7.56 -24.79
N VAL A 109 6.69 8.18 -23.66
CA VAL A 109 7.66 8.95 -22.86
C VAL A 109 8.84 8.07 -22.43
N ARG A 110 8.57 6.83 -22.02
CA ARG A 110 9.62 5.89 -21.63
C ARG A 110 10.50 5.44 -22.80
N ARG A 111 9.96 5.35 -24.02
CA ARG A 111 10.75 4.97 -25.22
C ARG A 111 11.72 6.07 -25.65
N HIS A 112 11.45 7.32 -25.28
CA HIS A 112 12.27 8.49 -25.63
C HIS A 112 13.28 8.90 -24.54
N ARG A 113 13.30 8.21 -23.39
CA ARG A 113 14.39 8.26 -22.40
C ARG A 113 15.27 7.03 -22.54
#